data_AF-A0A7C7I6G4-F1
#
_entry.id   AF-A0A7C7I6G4-F1
#
_cell.length_a   1.000
_cell.length_b   1.000
_cell.length_c   1.000
_cell.angle_alpha   90.00
_cell.angle_beta   90.00
_cell.angle_gamma   90.00
#
_symmetry.space_group_name_H-M   'P 1'
#
loop_
_entity.id
_entity.type
_entity.pdbx_description
1 polymer ?
#
loop_
_entity_poly.entity_id
_entity_poly.type
_entity_poly.pdbx_seq_one_letter_code
_entity_poly.pdbx_strand_id
1 'polypeptide(L)'
;MCRARRPVPCSICWRQDTPITATSQSSLLAFADLTGERPGVPDGMKVDLEGNVYCGGSGGVWILDPNGKHLGTIAHGETATTNVAFGGDDWKTLFFTSRNTLGSVQCKIAGLPVPVAGQ
;
A
#
# COMPACT_ATOMS: atom_id res chain seq x y z
N MET A 1 -2.46 1.88 24.64
CA MET A 1 -3.76 1.75 23.95
C MET A 1 -4.26 3.14 23.58
N CYS A 2 -4.08 3.56 22.33
CA CYS A 2 -4.59 4.85 21.85
C CYS A 2 -6.01 4.63 21.29
N ARG A 3 -7.03 5.20 21.94
CA ARG A 3 -8.42 5.10 21.47
C ARG A 3 -8.68 6.17 20.40
N ALA A 4 -8.87 5.74 19.15
CA ALA A 4 -9.45 6.59 18.11
C ALA A 4 -10.92 6.91 18.46
N ARG A 5 -11.31 8.18 18.33
CA ARG A 5 -12.62 8.73 18.78
C ARG A 5 -13.77 8.60 17.78
N ARG A 6 -13.62 7.86 16.67
CA ARG A 6 -14.70 7.54 15.72
C ARG A 6 -14.48 6.13 15.18
N PRO A 7 -15.54 5.37 14.85
CA PRO A 7 -15.37 4.16 14.06
C PRO A 7 -14.79 4.57 12.70
N VAL A 8 -13.47 4.44 12.57
CA VAL A 8 -12.80 4.57 11.28
C VAL A 8 -13.09 3.28 10.53
N PRO A 9 -13.72 3.33 9.34
CA PRO A 9 -13.85 2.15 8.54
C PRO A 9 -12.43 1.64 8.23
N CYS A 10 -12.23 0.32 8.31
CA CYS A 10 -10.92 -0.32 8.09
C CYS A 10 -10.37 -0.10 6.66
N SER A 11 -11.03 0.70 5.83
CA SER A 11 -10.77 0.98 4.42
C SER A 11 -9.87 2.19 4.16
N ILE A 12 -9.44 2.93 5.17
CA ILE A 12 -8.63 4.14 4.96
C ILE A 12 -7.13 3.83 4.95
N CYS A 13 -6.45 4.21 3.87
CA CYS A 13 -4.99 4.30 3.81
C CYS A 13 -4.55 5.69 4.27
N TRP A 14 -3.54 5.73 5.15
CA TRP A 14 -2.98 6.97 5.69
C TRP A 14 -1.56 7.14 5.16
N ARG A 15 -1.22 8.38 4.80
CA ARG A 15 0.14 8.77 4.39
C ARG A 15 0.59 9.92 5.27
N GLN A 16 1.87 9.92 5.62
CA GLN A 16 2.51 10.99 6.35
C GLN A 16 3.55 11.65 5.44
N ASP A 17 3.41 12.95 5.19
CA ASP A 17 4.29 13.70 4.29
C ASP A 17 5.44 14.41 5.03
N THR A 18 5.43 14.43 6.37
CA THR A 18 6.48 15.08 7.19
C THR A 18 7.30 14.06 8.01
N PRO A 19 8.62 14.26 8.17
CA PRO A 19 9.45 13.43 9.04
C PRO A 19 8.92 13.42 10.49
N ILE A 20 8.93 12.25 11.15
CA ILE A 20 8.66 12.16 12.60
C ILE A 20 9.81 12.83 13.33
N THR A 21 9.64 14.10 13.67
CA THR A 21 10.39 14.79 14.72
C THR A 21 9.51 14.86 15.97
N ALA A 22 10.10 14.84 17.16
CA ALA A 22 9.40 14.71 18.45
C ALA A 22 8.32 15.79 18.73
N THR A 23 8.22 16.81 17.89
CA THR A 23 7.28 17.93 17.98
C THR A 23 6.29 18.03 16.80
N SER A 24 6.35 17.14 15.81
CA SER A 24 5.47 17.21 14.63
C SER A 24 4.07 16.67 14.96
N GLN A 25 3.10 17.55 15.22
CA GLN A 25 1.68 17.22 15.09
C GLN A 25 1.34 17.08 13.59
N SER A 26 1.53 15.89 13.02
CA SER A 26 1.00 15.59 11.71
C SER A 26 -0.53 15.49 11.82
N SER A 27 -1.28 16.40 11.20
CA SER A 27 -2.71 16.18 10.99
C SER A 27 -2.88 14.89 10.19
N LEU A 28 -3.54 13.88 10.77
CA LEU A 28 -3.90 12.64 10.09
C LEU A 28 -4.87 12.99 8.97
N LEU A 29 -4.33 13.25 7.77
CA LEU A 29 -5.11 13.40 6.55
C LEU A 29 -5.19 12.02 5.88
N ALA A 30 -6.42 11.62 5.54
CA ALA A 30 -6.64 10.38 4.82
C ALA A 30 -5.99 10.50 3.45
N PHE A 31 -5.16 9.52 3.09
CA PHE A 31 -4.49 9.50 1.79
C PHE A 31 -5.44 9.01 0.70
N ALA A 32 -6.14 7.91 0.99
CA ALA A 32 -7.18 7.37 0.12
C ALA A 32 -8.18 6.52 0.92
N ASP A 33 -9.42 6.47 0.43
CA ASP A 33 -10.43 5.49 0.85
C ASP A 33 -10.42 4.33 -0.16
N LEU A 34 -10.06 3.13 0.29
CA LEU A 34 -9.92 1.93 -0.54
C LEU A 34 -11.17 1.02 -0.48
N THR A 35 -12.31 1.60 -0.11
CA THR A 35 -13.62 0.94 -0.17
C THR A 35 -14.04 0.68 -1.61
N GLY A 36 -14.66 -0.47 -1.85
CA GLY A 36 -15.29 -0.80 -3.12
C GLY A 36 -16.28 -1.96 -2.95
N GLU A 37 -16.86 -2.41 -4.06
CA GLU A 37 -17.89 -3.45 -4.08
C GLU A 37 -17.34 -4.86 -3.81
N ARG A 38 -16.02 -5.05 -3.93
CA ARG A 38 -15.35 -6.35 -3.75
C ARG A 38 -14.76 -6.48 -2.34
N PRO A 39 -14.58 -7.71 -1.82
CA PRO A 39 -13.90 -7.91 -0.53
C PRO A 39 -12.47 -7.37 -0.52
N GLY A 40 -11.96 -7.02 0.67
CA GLY A 40 -10.60 -6.54 0.87
C GLY A 40 -10.56 -5.19 1.58
N VAL A 41 -9.50 -4.98 2.36
CA VAL A 41 -9.22 -3.74 3.10
C VAL A 41 -7.71 -3.44 3.00
N PRO A 42 -7.29 -2.18 3.22
CA PRO A 42 -5.90 -1.83 3.46
C PRO A 42 -5.23 -2.71 4.50
N ASP A 43 -4.08 -3.26 4.12
CA ASP A 43 -3.17 -4.00 5.00
C ASP A 43 -1.73 -3.56 4.70
N GLY A 44 -0.94 -4.37 4.00
CA GLY A 44 0.41 -3.99 3.56
C GLY A 44 0.44 -2.95 2.42
N MET A 45 1.50 -2.14 2.41
CA MET A 45 1.78 -1.17 1.35
C MET A 45 3.26 -1.03 0.99
N LYS A 46 3.54 -0.64 -0.26
CA LYS A 46 4.87 -0.29 -0.80
C LYS A 46 4.75 0.86 -1.80
N VAL A 47 5.87 1.47 -2.13
CA VAL A 47 5.95 2.64 -3.02
C VAL A 47 6.98 2.38 -4.12
N ASP A 48 6.68 2.82 -5.34
CA ASP A 48 7.62 2.76 -6.47
C ASP A 48 8.46 4.04 -6.63
N LEU A 49 9.40 4.04 -7.57
CA LEU A 49 10.31 5.17 -7.81
C LEU A 49 9.60 6.46 -8.27
N GLU A 50 8.37 6.38 -8.77
CA GLU A 50 7.57 7.55 -9.15
C GLU A 50 6.66 8.03 -8.00
N GLY A 51 6.71 7.35 -6.85
CA GLY A 51 5.90 7.67 -5.68
C GLY A 51 4.49 7.08 -5.73
N ASN A 52 4.20 6.16 -6.65
CA ASN A 52 2.91 5.47 -6.66
C ASN A 52 2.86 4.48 -5.49
N VAL A 53 1.71 4.42 -4.83
CA VAL A 53 1.47 3.55 -3.66
C VAL A 53 0.73 2.30 -4.09
N TYR A 54 1.28 1.15 -3.75
CA TYR A 54 0.69 -0.17 -3.94
C TYR A 54 0.19 -0.62 -2.58
N CYS A 55 -1.12 -0.83 -2.43
CA CYS A 55 -1.73 -1.21 -1.16
C CYS A 55 -2.84 -2.23 -1.38
N GLY A 56 -3.00 -3.17 -0.44
CA GLY A 56 -4.20 -4.01 -0.42
C GLY A 56 -5.47 -3.15 -0.37
N GLY A 57 -6.51 -3.54 -1.09
CA GLY A 57 -7.75 -2.79 -1.15
C GLY A 57 -8.90 -3.67 -1.64
N SER A 58 -10.06 -3.06 -1.87
CA SER A 58 -11.23 -3.77 -2.38
C SER A 58 -10.91 -4.45 -3.72
N GLY A 59 -10.93 -5.78 -3.72
CA GLY A 59 -10.76 -6.62 -4.90
C GLY A 59 -9.32 -6.83 -5.37
N GLY A 60 -8.31 -6.45 -4.59
CA GLY A 60 -6.91 -6.77 -4.90
C GLY A 60 -5.94 -5.68 -4.46
N VAL A 61 -4.82 -5.54 -5.18
CA VAL A 61 -3.82 -4.49 -4.91
C VAL A 61 -4.18 -3.23 -5.70
N TRP A 62 -4.50 -2.16 -4.99
CA TRP A 62 -4.73 -0.84 -5.57
C TRP A 62 -3.40 -0.14 -5.84
N ILE A 63 -3.31 0.51 -6.99
CA ILE A 63 -2.22 1.39 -7.38
C ILE A 63 -2.75 2.82 -7.30
N LEU A 64 -2.15 3.63 -6.44
CA LEU A 64 -2.52 5.02 -6.22
C LEU A 64 -1.37 5.92 -6.69
N ASP A 65 -1.68 7.07 -7.29
CA ASP A 65 -0.66 8.07 -7.58
C ASP A 65 -0.16 8.75 -6.27
N PRO A 66 0.89 9.59 -6.32
CA PRO A 66 1.39 10.29 -5.13
C PRO A 66 0.38 11.19 -4.42
N ASN A 67 -0.74 11.54 -5.07
CA ASN A 67 -1.82 12.36 -4.52
C ASN A 67 -3.01 11.52 -4.00
N GLY A 68 -2.90 10.19 -4.02
CA GLY A 68 -3.95 9.27 -3.56
C GLY A 68 -5.01 8.94 -4.61
N LYS A 69 -4.82 9.35 -5.88
CA LYS A 69 -5.75 9.02 -6.96
C LYS A 69 -5.58 7.56 -7.38
N HIS A 70 -6.67 6.80 -7.42
CA HIS A 70 -6.67 5.43 -7.91
C HIS A 70 -6.35 5.36 -9.42
N LEU A 71 -5.23 4.72 -9.76
CA LEU A 71 -4.76 4.49 -11.13
C LEU A 71 -5.27 3.17 -11.70
N GLY A 72 -5.40 2.15 -10.85
CA GLY A 72 -5.93 0.84 -11.23
C GLY A 72 -5.74 -0.23 -10.15
N THR A 73 -6.31 -1.40 -10.40
CA THR A 73 -6.28 -2.55 -9.46
C THR A 73 -5.65 -3.77 -10.12
N ILE A 74 -4.71 -4.40 -9.42
CA ILE A 74 -4.19 -5.73 -9.76
C ILE A 74 -5.12 -6.76 -9.13
N ALA A 75 -6.02 -7.32 -9.93
CA ALA A 75 -6.96 -8.35 -9.50
C ALA A 75 -6.27 -9.71 -9.44
N HIS A 76 -6.29 -10.36 -8.27
CA HIS A 76 -5.70 -11.69 -8.07
C HIS A 76 -6.73 -12.77 -7.67
N GLY A 77 -8.02 -12.40 -7.55
CA GLY A 77 -9.11 -13.35 -7.30
C GLY A 77 -9.24 -13.87 -5.86
N GLU A 78 -8.40 -13.41 -4.93
CA GLU A 78 -8.48 -13.79 -3.51
C GLU A 78 -9.28 -12.75 -2.71
N THR A 79 -9.80 -13.14 -1.55
CA THR A 79 -10.63 -12.29 -0.69
C THR A 79 -9.93 -11.02 -0.20
N ALA A 80 -8.62 -11.09 0.07
CA ALA A 80 -7.84 -9.94 0.53
C ALA A 80 -6.35 -10.13 0.24
N THR A 81 -5.67 -9.03 -0.10
CA THR A 81 -4.21 -8.96 -0.04
C THR A 81 -3.79 -8.70 1.40
N THR A 82 -2.83 -9.46 1.92
CA THR A 82 -2.28 -9.28 3.27
C THR A 82 -0.98 -8.47 3.26
N ASN A 83 -0.15 -8.61 2.23
CA ASN A 83 1.08 -7.80 2.11
C ASN A 83 1.58 -7.73 0.66
N VAL A 84 2.48 -6.79 0.40
CA VAL A 84 3.15 -6.61 -0.89
C VAL A 84 4.63 -6.23 -0.70
N ALA A 85 5.47 -6.66 -1.64
CA ALA A 85 6.90 -6.34 -1.68
C ALA A 85 7.40 -6.26 -3.11
N PHE A 86 8.21 -5.26 -3.43
CA PHE A 86 9.00 -5.26 -4.66
C PHE A 86 10.24 -6.13 -4.47
N GLY A 87 10.66 -6.80 -5.53
CA GLY A 87 11.86 -7.62 -5.59
C GLY A 87 12.21 -7.99 -7.02
N GLY A 88 13.02 -9.04 -7.17
CA GLY A 88 13.73 -9.31 -8.42
C GLY A 88 14.96 -8.42 -8.59
N ASP A 89 15.83 -8.78 -9.52
CA ASP A 89 17.12 -8.10 -9.71
C ASP A 89 16.98 -6.63 -10.12
N ASP A 90 15.86 -6.29 -10.77
CA ASP A 90 15.52 -4.95 -11.25
C ASP A 90 14.46 -4.23 -10.39
N TRP A 91 14.04 -4.83 -9.28
CA TRP A 91 12.96 -4.34 -8.41
C TRP A 91 11.61 -4.14 -9.11
N LYS A 92 11.38 -4.76 -10.28
CA LYS A 92 10.13 -4.63 -11.04
C LYS A 92 9.13 -5.76 -10.80
N THR A 93 9.50 -6.77 -10.02
CA THR A 93 8.54 -7.81 -9.64
C THR A 93 7.84 -7.42 -8.35
N LEU A 94 6.53 -7.19 -8.42
CA LEU A 94 5.69 -7.01 -7.24
C LEU A 94 5.19 -8.38 -6.78
N PHE A 95 5.69 -8.82 -5.63
CA PHE A 95 5.16 -9.97 -4.91
C PHE A 95 4.02 -9.52 -4.00
N PHE A 96 3.00 -10.36 -3.87
CA PHE A 96 1.88 -10.12 -2.98
C PHE A 96 1.42 -11.41 -2.32
N THR A 97 0.97 -11.30 -1.08
CA THR A 97 0.43 -12.43 -0.31
C THR A 97 -1.08 -12.26 -0.11
N SER A 98 -1.79 -13.37 -0.15
CA SER A 98 -3.14 -13.49 0.41
C SER A 98 -3.08 -14.32 1.69
N ARG A 99 -4.23 -14.78 2.19
CA ARG A 99 -4.27 -15.73 3.32
C ARG A 99 -3.56 -17.05 2.99
N ASN A 100 -3.71 -17.55 1.76
CA ASN A 100 -3.30 -18.92 1.39
C ASN A 100 -2.36 -18.97 0.18
N THR A 101 -2.14 -17.86 -0.51
CA THR A 101 -1.40 -17.83 -1.77
C THR A 101 -0.34 -16.74 -1.77
N LEU A 102 0.74 -17.00 -2.52
CA LEU A 102 1.76 -16.03 -2.89
C LEU A 102 1.66 -15.86 -4.41
N GLY A 103 1.51 -14.61 -4.86
CA GLY A 103 1.49 -14.27 -6.27
C GLY A 103 2.56 -13.24 -6.61
N SER A 104 2.79 -13.07 -7.90
CA SER A 104 3.65 -12.01 -8.42
C SER A 104 3.15 -11.47 -9.75
N VAL A 105 3.53 -10.23 -10.04
CA VAL A 105 3.25 -9.56 -11.31
C VAL A 105 4.41 -8.64 -11.66
N GLN A 106 4.69 -8.51 -12.96
CA GLN A 106 5.71 -7.58 -13.44
C GLN A 106 5.14 -6.16 -13.57
N CYS A 107 5.82 -5.23 -12.93
CA CYS A 107 5.55 -3.80 -13.00
C CYS A 107 6.45 -3.13 -14.04
N LYS A 108 6.02 -1.97 -14.55
CA LYS A 108 6.82 -1.17 -15.50
C LYS A 108 7.88 -0.34 -14.78
N ILE A 109 7.51 0.17 -13.60
CA ILE A 109 8.31 1.03 -12.73
C ILE A 109 8.85 0.17 -11.59
N ALA A 110 10.12 0.37 -11.25
CA ALA A 110 10.75 -0.35 -10.15
C ALA A 110 10.25 0.16 -8.79
N GLY A 111 10.17 -0.73 -7.81
CA GLY A 111 9.94 -0.39 -6.42
C GLY A 111 11.05 0.46 -5.82
N LEU A 112 10.77 1.20 -4.75
CA LEU A 112 11.81 1.75 -3.90
C LEU A 112 12.58 0.60 -3.22
N PRO A 113 13.89 0.45 -3.47
CA PRO A 113 14.69 -0.60 -2.85
C PRO A 113 14.72 -0.42 -1.33
N VAL A 114 14.70 -1.54 -0.60
CA VAL A 114 14.94 -1.50 0.84
C VAL A 114 16.42 -1.16 1.07
N PRO A 115 16.76 -0.10 1.84
CA PRO A 115 18.15 0.21 2.14
C PRO A 115 18.81 -0.99 2.82
N VAL A 116 19.90 -1.48 2.24
CA VAL A 116 20.73 -2.50 2.89
C VAL A 116 21.62 -1.75 3.88
N ALA A 117 21.50 -2.05 5.17
CA ALA A 117 22.29 -1.35 6.18
C ALA A 117 23.79 -1.49 5.88
N GLY A 118 24.47 -0.38 5.60
CA GLY A 118 25.93 -0.34 5.35
C GLY A 118 26.39 0.13 3.96
N GLN A 119 25.51 0.72 3.14
CA GLN A 119 25.90 1.47 1.93
C GLN A 119 25.70 2.97 2.10
#